data_AF-A0AAV2A4I3-F1
#
_entry.id   AF-A0AAV2A4I3-F1
#
_cell.length_a   1.000
_cell.length_b   1.000
_cell.length_c   1.000
_cell.angle_alpha   90.00
_cell.angle_beta   90.00
_cell.angle_gamma   90.00
#
_symmetry.space_group_name_H-M   'P 1'
#
loop_
_entity.id
_entity.type
_entity.pdbx_description
1 polymer ?
#
loop_
_entity_poly.entity_id
_entity_poly.type
_entity_poly.pdbx_seq_one_letter_code
_entity_poly.pdbx_strand_id
1 'polypeptide(L)'
;MNRVFWTEILDCFDKIKNDEDYRVAVLSGNGRMFSAGFDFDDMSEFMNVAEGSDIARKAKFLKKRLEQCQESFLAIENCQKPVVAAIHNACVGGAVDLVSACDIRYCSENTRFVIKEIDIGVAADLGSLQRLPKVIGNDSLLREHIYTCEPINSKTAMEIGIVSKIFLTKDAMMEAALNLAQLIASKSPVAVQGTKISLNYSRDHTIEEGLEFISVWNMAMLQSDDVRKAASAAMQKFKEPPKFLNF
;
A
#
# COMPACT_ATOMS: atom_id res chain seq x y z
N MET A 1 7.16 1.39 14.98
CA MET A 1 5.84 0.80 14.74
C MET A 1 5.59 -0.10 15.91
N ASN A 2 4.89 0.43 16.90
CA ASN A 2 4.73 -0.23 18.19
C ASN A 2 3.50 -1.15 18.17
N ARG A 3 3.22 -1.81 19.30
CA ARG A 3 2.12 -2.74 19.50
C ARG A 3 0.77 -2.15 19.15
N VAL A 4 0.57 -0.88 19.50
CA VAL A 4 -0.67 -0.15 19.24
C VAL A 4 -0.86 0.07 17.74
N PHE A 5 0.20 0.44 17.01
CA PHE A 5 0.15 0.64 15.57
C PHE A 5 -0.40 -0.58 14.82
N TRP A 6 0.02 -1.80 15.18
CA TRP A 6 -0.43 -3.04 14.52
C TRP A 6 -1.94 -3.29 14.68
N THR A 7 -2.57 -2.72 15.71
CA THR A 7 -4.03 -2.82 15.90
C THR A 7 -4.75 -1.63 15.26
N GLU A 8 -4.27 -0.40 15.49
CA GLU A 8 -4.95 0.81 15.03
C GLU A 8 -4.97 0.95 13.50
N ILE A 9 -3.94 0.46 12.79
CA ILE A 9 -3.94 0.52 11.33
C ILE A 9 -5.00 -0.42 10.73
N LEU A 10 -5.22 -1.58 11.34
CA LEU A 10 -6.31 -2.49 10.97
C LEU A 10 -7.66 -1.81 11.15
N ASP A 11 -7.91 -1.27 12.34
CA ASP A 11 -9.16 -0.57 12.66
C ASP A 11 -9.39 0.64 11.74
N CYS A 12 -8.33 1.36 11.40
CA CYS A 12 -8.38 2.49 10.48
C CYS A 12 -8.81 2.04 9.08
N PHE A 13 -8.17 1.01 8.53
CA PHE A 13 -8.50 0.52 7.19
C PHE A 13 -9.82 -0.23 7.12
N ASP A 14 -10.29 -0.84 8.21
CA ASP A 14 -11.64 -1.39 8.28
C ASP A 14 -12.70 -0.28 8.21
N LYS A 15 -12.52 0.82 8.95
CA LYS A 15 -13.37 2.02 8.82
C LYS A 15 -13.33 2.58 7.42
N ILE A 16 -12.13 2.77 6.86
CA ILE A 16 -11.97 3.28 5.49
C ILE A 16 -12.69 2.39 4.51
N LYS A 17 -12.59 1.07 4.64
CA LYS A 17 -13.22 0.09 3.75
C LYS A 17 -14.75 0.19 3.80
N ASN A 18 -15.33 0.31 4.99
CA ASN A 18 -16.78 0.19 5.20
C ASN A 18 -17.57 1.51 5.10
N ASP A 19 -16.91 2.67 5.09
CA ASP A 19 -17.57 3.98 5.00
C ASP A 19 -17.66 4.48 3.55
N GLU A 20 -18.88 4.54 3.00
CA GLU A 20 -19.21 4.91 1.61
C GLU A 20 -18.79 6.36 1.23
N ASP A 21 -18.55 7.23 2.22
CA ASP A 21 -18.10 8.61 1.96
C ASP A 21 -16.60 8.66 1.61
N TYR A 22 -15.82 7.65 2.00
CA TYR A 22 -14.41 7.57 1.63
C TYR A 22 -14.21 6.93 0.25
N ARG A 23 -13.48 7.63 -0.62
CA ARG A 23 -13.15 7.14 -1.98
C ARG A 23 -11.68 6.81 -2.18
N VAL A 24 -10.77 7.49 -1.46
CA VAL A 24 -9.32 7.37 -1.58
C VAL A 24 -8.69 7.68 -0.22
N ALA A 25 -7.66 6.94 0.17
CA ALA A 25 -6.85 7.23 1.35
C ALA A 25 -5.49 7.82 0.94
N VAL A 26 -5.00 8.79 1.72
CA VAL A 26 -3.61 9.27 1.64
C VAL A 26 -2.91 8.91 2.94
N LEU A 27 -1.85 8.11 2.85
CA LEU A 27 -1.03 7.68 3.99
C LEU A 27 0.26 8.49 4.04
N SER A 28 0.52 9.15 5.17
CA SER A 28 1.74 9.96 5.37
C SER A 28 2.25 9.87 6.82
N GLY A 29 3.51 10.23 7.03
CA GLY A 29 4.12 10.29 8.36
C GLY A 29 4.11 11.71 8.96
N ASN A 30 3.87 11.80 10.26
CA ASN A 30 4.05 13.05 11.00
C ASN A 30 5.52 13.30 11.38
N GLY A 31 5.90 14.56 11.53
CA GLY A 31 7.24 14.93 12.02
C GLY A 31 8.36 14.82 10.97
N ARG A 32 9.57 14.49 11.43
CA ARG A 32 10.83 14.61 10.67
C ARG A 32 11.01 13.57 9.56
N MET A 33 10.32 12.44 9.62
CA MET A 33 10.44 11.37 8.63
C MET A 33 9.12 10.63 8.46
N PHE A 34 9.02 9.78 7.46
CA PHE A 34 7.84 8.94 7.26
C PHE A 34 7.71 7.92 8.40
N SER A 35 8.72 7.04 8.56
CA SER A 35 8.78 6.10 9.68
C SER A 35 10.16 5.44 9.78
N ALA A 36 10.62 5.23 11.02
CA ALA A 36 11.85 4.51 11.34
C ALA A 36 11.69 2.98 11.38
N GLY A 37 10.49 2.45 11.14
CA GLY A 37 10.22 1.01 11.10
C GLY A 37 9.73 0.45 12.43
N PHE A 38 10.03 -0.82 12.71
CA PHE A 38 9.60 -1.56 13.89
C PHE A 38 10.13 -0.94 15.19
N ASP A 39 9.35 -1.00 16.27
CA ASP A 39 9.81 -0.52 17.59
C ASP A 39 10.62 -1.60 18.32
N PHE A 40 11.89 -1.32 18.64
CA PHE A 40 12.78 -2.31 19.25
C PHE A 40 12.39 -2.70 20.68
N ASP A 41 11.74 -1.81 21.43
CA ASP A 41 11.29 -2.15 22.78
C ASP A 41 10.20 -3.22 22.71
N ASP A 42 9.31 -3.11 21.73
CA ASP A 42 8.28 -4.10 21.46
C ASP A 42 8.82 -5.39 20.83
N MET A 43 10.01 -5.38 20.23
CA MET A 43 10.64 -6.58 19.69
C MET A 43 10.96 -7.59 20.81
N SER A 44 11.35 -7.08 21.99
CA SER A 44 11.60 -7.93 23.17
C SER A 44 10.31 -8.61 23.64
N GLU A 45 9.19 -7.87 23.70
CA GLU A 45 7.88 -8.42 24.01
C GLU A 45 7.41 -9.36 22.89
N PHE A 46 7.72 -9.06 21.63
CA PHE A 46 7.41 -9.87 20.45
C PHE A 46 7.98 -11.28 20.56
N MET A 47 9.24 -11.35 20.95
CA MET A 47 10.00 -12.59 21.10
C MET A 47 9.77 -13.28 22.46
N ASN A 48 9.04 -12.63 23.39
CA ASN A 48 8.77 -13.19 24.70
C ASN A 48 7.78 -14.37 24.61
N VAL A 49 8.34 -15.57 24.65
CA VAL A 49 7.63 -16.85 24.63
C VAL A 49 7.78 -17.52 25.99
N ALA A 50 6.72 -18.21 26.45
CA ALA A 50 6.71 -18.85 27.77
C ALA A 50 7.95 -19.74 28.00
N GLU A 51 8.67 -19.47 29.10
CA GLU A 51 9.81 -20.26 29.54
C GLU A 51 9.45 -21.76 29.67
N GLY A 52 10.38 -22.64 29.30
CA GLY A 52 10.15 -24.10 29.30
C GLY A 52 9.37 -24.64 28.10
N SER A 53 8.83 -23.80 27.20
CA SER A 53 8.19 -24.28 25.96
C SER A 53 9.21 -24.84 24.97
N ASP A 54 8.85 -25.92 24.27
CA ASP A 54 9.65 -26.45 23.17
C ASP A 54 9.61 -25.56 21.92
N ILE A 55 10.53 -25.81 20.98
CA ILE A 55 10.69 -25.02 19.75
C ILE A 55 9.37 -24.98 18.95
N ALA A 56 8.65 -26.11 18.87
CA ALA A 56 7.40 -26.20 18.10
C ALA A 56 6.29 -25.30 18.66
N ARG A 57 6.10 -25.26 19.99
CA ARG A 57 5.11 -24.37 20.62
C ARG A 57 5.49 -22.90 20.48
N LYS A 58 6.77 -22.57 20.65
CA LYS A 58 7.30 -21.21 20.43
C LYS A 58 7.05 -20.75 18.99
N ALA A 59 7.35 -21.60 18.01
CA ALA A 59 7.13 -21.32 16.60
C ALA A 59 5.64 -21.07 16.28
N LYS A 60 4.72 -21.87 16.84
CA LYS A 60 3.28 -21.67 16.64
C LYS A 60 2.81 -20.32 17.20
N PHE A 61 3.33 -19.91 18.35
CA PHE A 61 3.04 -18.60 18.94
C PHE A 61 3.57 -17.45 18.08
N LEU A 62 4.85 -17.51 17.67
CA LEU A 62 5.47 -16.49 16.83
C LEU A 62 4.76 -16.36 15.47
N LYS A 63 4.42 -17.49 14.83
CA LYS A 63 3.64 -17.50 13.58
C LYS A 63 2.35 -16.69 13.70
N LYS A 64 1.58 -16.89 14.78
CA LYS A 64 0.33 -16.16 15.00
C LYS A 64 0.57 -14.65 15.11
N ARG A 65 1.64 -14.22 15.79
CA ARG A 65 1.96 -12.80 15.93
C ARG A 65 2.42 -12.18 14.61
N LEU A 66 3.22 -12.92 13.84
CA LEU A 66 3.63 -12.50 12.50
C LEU A 66 2.41 -12.34 11.58
N GLU A 67 1.48 -13.29 11.61
CA GLU A 67 0.23 -13.19 10.83
C GLU A 67 -0.59 -11.95 11.22
N GLN A 68 -0.67 -11.60 12.51
CA GLN A 68 -1.34 -10.37 12.95
C GLN A 68 -0.68 -9.09 12.40
N CYS A 69 0.66 -9.05 12.39
CA CYS A 69 1.39 -7.93 11.78
C CYS A 69 1.21 -7.90 10.25
N GLN A 70 1.19 -9.06 9.58
CA GLN A 70 0.96 -9.15 8.13
C GLN A 70 -0.46 -8.72 7.76
N GLU A 71 -1.47 -9.11 8.54
CA GLU A 71 -2.86 -8.67 8.41
C GLU A 71 -2.95 -7.13 8.37
N SER A 72 -2.14 -6.44 9.18
CA SER A 72 -2.09 -4.98 9.25
C SER A 72 -1.82 -4.31 7.89
N PHE A 73 -0.89 -4.86 7.12
CA PHE A 73 -0.55 -4.33 5.79
C PHE A 73 -1.42 -4.94 4.69
N LEU A 74 -1.90 -6.18 4.87
CA LEU A 74 -2.89 -6.76 3.98
C LEU A 74 -4.22 -5.99 4.00
N ALA A 75 -4.60 -5.38 5.13
CA ALA A 75 -5.80 -4.53 5.19
C ALA A 75 -5.75 -3.34 4.21
N ILE A 76 -4.56 -2.83 3.91
CA ILE A 76 -4.34 -1.74 2.95
C ILE A 76 -4.56 -2.21 1.52
N GLU A 77 -3.94 -3.36 1.20
CA GLU A 77 -4.03 -3.98 -0.13
C GLU A 77 -5.45 -4.49 -0.43
N ASN A 78 -6.12 -5.03 0.60
CA ASN A 78 -7.50 -5.55 0.53
C ASN A 78 -8.58 -4.46 0.65
N CYS A 79 -8.21 -3.23 1.01
CA CYS A 79 -9.14 -2.11 0.96
C CYS A 79 -9.48 -1.80 -0.50
N GLN A 80 -10.75 -1.88 -0.88
CA GLN A 80 -11.14 -1.62 -2.28
C GLN A 80 -10.90 -0.16 -2.74
N LYS A 81 -10.68 0.77 -1.80
CA LYS A 81 -10.39 2.17 -2.09
C LYS A 81 -8.89 2.36 -2.36
N PRO A 82 -8.48 3.15 -3.37
CA PRO A 82 -7.07 3.42 -3.63
C PRO A 82 -6.37 4.10 -2.45
N VAL A 83 -5.10 3.77 -2.27
CA VAL A 83 -4.23 4.26 -1.19
C VAL A 83 -2.98 4.87 -1.80
N VAL A 84 -2.79 6.16 -1.54
CA VAL A 84 -1.62 6.93 -1.98
C VAL A 84 -0.68 7.12 -0.79
N ALA A 85 0.52 6.56 -0.85
CA ALA A 85 1.57 6.83 0.12
C ALA A 85 2.35 8.10 -0.27
N ALA A 86 2.49 9.02 0.69
CA ALA A 86 3.25 10.25 0.58
C ALA A 86 4.42 10.22 1.59
N ILE A 87 5.62 9.99 1.08
CA ILE A 87 6.77 9.52 1.85
C ILE A 87 7.87 10.58 1.90
N HIS A 88 8.22 11.09 3.07
CA HIS A 88 9.30 12.07 3.23
C HIS A 88 10.45 11.56 4.10
N ASN A 89 11.67 11.96 3.74
CA ASN A 89 12.91 11.60 4.44
C ASN A 89 13.05 10.08 4.65
N ALA A 90 13.12 9.56 5.87
CA ALA A 90 13.39 8.15 6.10
C ALA A 90 12.13 7.27 6.03
N CYS A 91 12.23 6.15 5.30
CA CYS A 91 11.28 5.05 5.25
C CYS A 91 12.05 3.73 5.45
N VAL A 92 12.04 3.21 6.67
CA VAL A 92 12.96 2.14 7.12
C VAL A 92 12.22 0.89 7.58
N GLY A 93 12.76 -0.28 7.23
CA GLY A 93 12.29 -1.60 7.62
C GLY A 93 10.81 -1.81 7.32
N GLY A 94 10.03 -2.17 8.35
CA GLY A 94 8.56 -2.27 8.32
C GLY A 94 7.81 -1.10 7.64
N ALA A 95 8.41 0.09 7.55
CA ALA A 95 7.84 1.19 6.77
C ALA A 95 7.87 0.94 5.25
N VAL A 96 8.89 0.26 4.74
CA VAL A 96 9.00 -0.20 3.36
C VAL A 96 7.94 -1.27 3.08
N ASP A 97 7.74 -2.22 4.00
CA ASP A 97 6.65 -3.20 3.90
C ASP A 97 5.28 -2.51 3.84
N LEU A 98 5.04 -1.53 4.71
CA LEU A 98 3.83 -0.72 4.73
C LEU A 98 3.56 -0.02 3.38
N VAL A 99 4.54 0.71 2.84
CA VAL A 99 4.31 1.46 1.59
C VAL A 99 4.25 0.54 0.37
N SER A 100 4.89 -0.64 0.43
CA SER A 100 4.78 -1.66 -0.62
C SER A 100 3.35 -2.19 -0.79
N ALA A 101 2.52 -2.11 0.26
CA ALA A 101 1.10 -2.48 0.23
C ALA A 101 0.18 -1.35 -0.30
N CYS A 102 0.70 -0.14 -0.51
CA CYS A 102 -0.06 0.98 -1.07
C CYS A 102 -0.09 0.91 -2.62
N ASP A 103 -1.13 1.47 -3.23
CA ASP A 103 -1.33 1.41 -4.68
C ASP A 103 -0.41 2.38 -5.43
N ILE A 104 -0.23 3.59 -4.90
CA ILE A 104 0.56 4.66 -5.51
C ILE A 104 1.53 5.20 -4.46
N ARG A 105 2.79 5.44 -4.86
CA ARG A 105 3.83 5.96 -3.96
C ARG A 105 4.47 7.20 -4.54
N TYR A 106 4.37 8.30 -3.81
CA TYR A 106 5.09 9.55 -4.05
C TYR A 106 6.11 9.77 -2.95
N CYS A 107 7.23 10.43 -3.28
CA CYS A 107 8.22 10.77 -2.26
C CYS A 107 8.83 12.17 -2.42
N SER A 108 9.40 12.68 -1.33
CA SER A 108 10.23 13.90 -1.37
C SER A 108 11.63 13.59 -1.90
N GLU A 109 12.36 14.60 -2.41
CA GLU A 109 13.69 14.44 -3.00
C GLU A 109 14.71 13.84 -2.03
N ASN A 110 14.62 14.18 -0.74
CA ASN A 110 15.53 13.68 0.29
C ASN A 110 15.13 12.31 0.86
N THR A 111 14.15 11.64 0.26
CA THR A 111 13.69 10.35 0.76
C THR A 111 14.75 9.26 0.61
N ARG A 112 14.83 8.39 1.60
CA ARG A 112 15.68 7.20 1.65
C ARG A 112 14.84 6.01 2.09
N PHE A 113 14.86 4.94 1.29
CA PHE A 113 14.20 3.67 1.61
C PHE A 113 15.26 2.68 2.05
N VAL A 114 15.02 1.97 3.14
CA VAL A 114 15.97 0.99 3.67
C VAL A 114 15.20 -0.25 4.09
N ILE A 115 15.50 -1.41 3.50
CA ILE A 115 15.01 -2.70 3.97
C ILE A 115 16.08 -3.19 4.94
N LYS A 116 15.80 -3.08 6.24
CA LYS A 116 16.83 -3.03 7.32
C LYS A 116 16.91 -4.32 8.12
N GLU A 117 15.98 -5.24 7.88
CA GLU A 117 15.73 -6.43 8.71
C GLU A 117 16.96 -7.34 8.79
N ILE A 118 17.78 -7.44 7.72
CA ILE A 118 18.98 -8.29 7.73
C ILE A 118 20.00 -7.83 8.77
N ASP A 119 20.15 -6.52 9.00
CA ASP A 119 21.09 -5.99 10.00
C ASP A 119 20.68 -6.30 11.44
N ILE A 120 19.44 -6.74 11.66
CA ILE A 120 18.95 -7.24 12.96
C ILE A 120 18.80 -8.76 12.97
N GLY A 121 19.29 -9.46 11.95
CA GLY A 121 19.28 -10.92 11.85
C GLY A 121 17.96 -11.53 11.41
N VAL A 122 17.09 -10.75 10.75
CA VAL A 122 15.75 -11.17 10.33
C VAL A 122 15.58 -10.97 8.82
N ALA A 123 14.90 -11.90 8.14
CA ALA A 123 14.45 -11.63 6.78
C ALA A 123 13.14 -10.83 6.84
N ALA A 124 12.99 -9.78 6.03
CA ALA A 124 11.76 -8.99 6.03
C ALA A 124 10.53 -9.87 5.75
N ASP A 125 9.56 -9.82 6.65
CA ASP A 125 8.48 -10.80 6.73
C ASP A 125 7.08 -10.16 6.75
N LEU A 126 6.98 -8.84 6.57
CA LEU A 126 5.73 -8.09 6.58
C LEU A 126 5.20 -7.72 5.17
N GLY A 127 5.96 -8.03 4.11
CA GLY A 127 5.44 -8.06 2.75
C GLY A 127 6.32 -7.46 1.66
N SER A 128 7.38 -6.73 1.99
CA SER A 128 8.26 -6.10 1.00
C SER A 128 8.88 -7.13 0.05
N LEU A 129 9.31 -8.29 0.56
CA LEU A 129 9.85 -9.39 -0.24
C LEU A 129 8.82 -10.04 -1.17
N GLN A 130 7.53 -9.91 -0.86
CA GLN A 130 6.43 -10.49 -1.64
C GLN A 130 5.86 -9.49 -2.65
N ARG A 131 5.89 -8.19 -2.34
CA ARG A 131 5.26 -7.13 -3.14
C ARG A 131 6.23 -6.42 -4.07
N LEU A 132 7.42 -6.02 -3.60
CA LEU A 132 8.33 -5.21 -4.41
C LEU A 132 8.77 -5.92 -5.70
N PRO A 133 9.18 -7.20 -5.68
CA PRO A 133 9.60 -7.89 -6.90
C PRO A 133 8.51 -7.97 -7.99
N LYS A 134 7.23 -7.81 -7.62
CA LYS A 134 6.10 -7.81 -8.57
C LYS A 134 5.85 -6.47 -9.26
N VAL A 135 6.47 -5.39 -8.78
CA VAL A 135 6.18 -4.01 -9.25
C VAL A 135 7.40 -3.24 -9.73
N ILE A 136 8.62 -3.71 -9.42
CA ILE A 136 9.85 -3.03 -9.84
C ILE A 136 10.39 -3.55 -11.17
N GLY A 137 11.19 -2.72 -11.85
CA GLY A 137 11.81 -3.06 -13.13
C GLY A 137 13.20 -3.71 -13.03
N ASN A 138 13.85 -3.70 -11.86
CA ASN A 138 15.23 -4.19 -11.69
C ASN A 138 15.40 -5.02 -10.41
N ASP A 139 15.09 -6.32 -10.50
CA ASP A 139 15.21 -7.29 -9.39
C ASP A 139 16.64 -7.40 -8.86
N SER A 140 17.65 -7.34 -9.73
CA SER A 140 19.05 -7.43 -9.31
C SER A 140 19.44 -6.29 -8.38
N LEU A 141 19.06 -5.05 -8.71
CA LEU A 141 19.38 -3.88 -7.89
C LEU A 141 18.59 -3.90 -6.57
N LEU A 142 17.33 -4.34 -6.59
CA LEU A 142 16.56 -4.51 -5.36
C LEU A 142 17.22 -5.50 -4.41
N ARG A 143 17.67 -6.66 -4.92
CA ARG A 143 18.39 -7.66 -4.13
C ARG A 143 19.68 -7.11 -3.53
N GLU A 144 20.43 -6.32 -4.29
CA GLU A 144 21.63 -5.66 -3.77
C GLU A 144 21.31 -4.80 -2.55
N HIS A 145 20.30 -3.94 -2.63
CA HIS A 145 19.89 -3.09 -1.51
C HIS A 145 19.28 -3.87 -0.34
N ILE A 146 18.56 -4.96 -0.61
CA ILE A 146 18.04 -5.85 0.45
C ILE A 146 19.19 -6.51 1.19
N TYR A 147 20.13 -7.13 0.47
CA TYR A 147 21.23 -7.89 1.08
C TYR A 147 22.25 -7.03 1.79
N THR A 148 22.44 -5.79 1.31
CA THR A 148 23.41 -4.84 1.89
C THR A 148 22.81 -3.93 2.95
N CYS A 149 21.47 -3.88 3.07
CA CYS A 149 20.75 -2.87 3.85
C CYS A 149 21.10 -1.41 3.48
N GLU A 150 21.72 -1.17 2.33
CA GLU A 150 22.11 0.18 1.90
C GLU A 150 20.89 0.99 1.44
N PRO A 151 20.82 2.30 1.74
CA PRO A 151 19.66 3.10 1.37
C PRO A 151 19.45 3.26 -0.13
N ILE A 152 18.22 3.02 -0.58
CA ILE A 152 17.75 3.41 -1.91
C ILE A 152 17.34 4.88 -1.85
N ASN A 153 18.04 5.74 -2.59
CA ASN A 153 17.67 7.15 -2.70
C ASN A 153 16.45 7.36 -3.59
N SER A 154 15.80 8.53 -3.49
CA SER A 154 14.58 8.86 -4.24
C SER A 154 14.71 8.69 -5.76
N LYS A 155 15.85 9.04 -6.35
CA LYS A 155 16.10 8.92 -7.80
C LYS A 155 16.15 7.45 -8.21
N THR A 156 16.97 6.66 -7.51
CA THR A 156 17.04 5.21 -7.74
C THR A 156 15.69 4.54 -7.49
N ALA A 157 14.96 4.95 -6.44
CA ALA A 157 13.62 4.44 -6.15
C ALA A 157 12.62 4.72 -7.29
N MET A 158 12.73 5.87 -7.96
CA MET A 158 11.91 6.18 -9.13
C MET A 158 12.36 5.38 -10.36
N GLU A 159 13.67 5.29 -10.59
CA GLU A 159 14.27 4.55 -11.72
C GLU A 159 13.87 3.06 -11.72
N ILE A 160 13.84 2.42 -10.55
CA ILE A 160 13.44 1.01 -10.44
C ILE A 160 11.94 0.80 -10.22
N GLY A 161 11.15 1.86 -10.05
CA GLY A 161 9.69 1.77 -9.93
C GLY A 161 9.14 1.56 -8.51
N ILE A 162 9.94 1.80 -7.46
CA ILE A 162 9.41 1.89 -6.08
C ILE A 162 8.51 3.12 -5.94
N VAL A 163 8.83 4.25 -6.55
CA VAL A 163 7.96 5.46 -6.50
C VAL A 163 7.61 5.93 -7.89
N SER A 164 6.42 6.52 -8.04
CA SER A 164 5.95 7.05 -9.33
C SER A 164 6.41 8.49 -9.58
N LYS A 165 6.61 9.30 -8.53
CA LYS A 165 7.03 10.70 -8.63
C LYS A 165 7.86 11.14 -7.42
N ILE A 166 8.77 12.08 -7.68
CA ILE A 166 9.61 12.77 -6.69
C ILE A 166 9.24 14.24 -6.65
N PHE A 167 9.21 14.84 -5.46
CA PHE A 167 8.91 16.26 -5.25
C PHE A 167 9.98 16.94 -4.40
N LEU A 168 10.26 18.21 -4.64
CA LEU A 168 11.31 18.97 -3.94
C LEU A 168 11.12 19.00 -2.42
N THR A 169 9.87 19.14 -1.95
CA THR A 169 9.56 19.29 -0.52
C THR A 169 8.45 18.34 -0.07
N LYS A 170 8.38 18.10 1.24
CA LYS A 170 7.26 17.37 1.87
C LYS A 170 5.92 18.02 1.52
N ASP A 171 5.84 19.35 1.59
CA ASP A 171 4.58 20.06 1.37
C ASP A 171 4.10 19.95 -0.08
N ALA A 172 5.01 20.11 -1.05
CA ALA A 172 4.69 19.94 -2.46
C ALA A 172 4.26 18.50 -2.79
N MET A 173 4.90 17.50 -2.16
CA MET A 173 4.50 16.10 -2.26
C MET A 173 3.09 15.88 -1.69
N MET A 174 2.80 16.41 -0.51
CA MET A 174 1.50 16.28 0.14
C MET A 174 0.39 16.93 -0.68
N GLU A 175 0.62 18.14 -1.20
CA GLU A 175 -0.30 18.81 -2.11
C GLU A 175 -0.57 17.96 -3.35
N ALA A 176 0.47 17.42 -3.99
CA ALA A 176 0.32 16.57 -5.15
C ALA A 176 -0.41 15.25 -4.85
N ALA A 177 -0.17 14.64 -3.69
CA ALA A 177 -0.86 13.42 -3.26
C ALA A 177 -2.35 13.69 -3.00
N LEU A 178 -2.69 14.82 -2.36
CA LEU A 178 -4.08 15.24 -2.13
C LEU A 178 -4.79 15.60 -3.43
N ASN A 179 -4.14 16.31 -4.34
CA ASN A 179 -4.68 16.63 -5.66
C ASN A 179 -4.95 15.37 -6.48
N LEU A 180 -4.05 14.39 -6.43
CA LEU A 180 -4.27 13.08 -7.04
C LEU A 180 -5.46 12.36 -6.39
N ALA A 181 -5.55 12.35 -5.06
CA ALA A 181 -6.65 11.73 -4.36
C ALA A 181 -8.00 12.36 -4.71
N GLN A 182 -8.08 13.69 -4.80
CA GLN A 182 -9.27 14.41 -5.25
C GLN A 182 -9.63 14.06 -6.71
N LEU A 183 -8.64 13.98 -7.59
CA LEU A 183 -8.86 13.59 -8.98
C LEU A 183 -9.42 12.15 -9.07
N ILE A 184 -8.87 11.20 -8.33
CA ILE A 184 -9.37 9.82 -8.29
C ILE A 184 -10.78 9.79 -7.67
N ALA A 185 -11.01 10.51 -6.57
CA ALA A 185 -12.31 10.60 -5.91
C ALA A 185 -13.40 11.22 -6.80
N SER A 186 -13.04 12.04 -7.78
CA SER A 186 -13.96 12.58 -8.78
C SER A 186 -14.49 11.54 -9.78
N LYS A 187 -13.89 10.36 -9.85
CA LYS A 187 -14.28 9.27 -10.76
C LYS A 187 -15.38 8.41 -10.15
N SER A 188 -15.94 7.52 -10.96
CA SER A 188 -16.92 6.52 -10.50
C SER A 188 -16.28 5.63 -9.44
N PRO A 189 -16.83 5.57 -8.21
CA PRO A 189 -16.29 4.68 -7.17
C PRO A 189 -16.39 3.22 -7.58
N VAL A 190 -17.47 2.80 -8.25
CA VAL A 190 -17.63 1.45 -8.79
C VAL A 190 -16.51 1.08 -9.76
N ALA A 191 -16.21 1.98 -10.71
CA ALA A 191 -15.15 1.73 -11.69
C ALA A 191 -13.76 1.71 -11.05
N VAL A 192 -13.46 2.66 -10.15
CA VAL A 192 -12.15 2.74 -9.48
C VAL A 192 -11.89 1.54 -8.58
N GLN A 193 -12.86 1.19 -7.73
CA GLN A 193 -12.73 0.07 -6.79
C GLN A 193 -12.63 -1.27 -7.56
N GLY A 194 -13.49 -1.48 -8.55
CA GLY A 194 -13.41 -2.66 -9.42
C GLY A 194 -12.07 -2.77 -10.17
N THR A 195 -11.53 -1.63 -10.61
CA THR A 195 -10.19 -1.58 -11.23
C THR A 195 -9.11 -2.03 -10.26
N LYS A 196 -9.09 -1.50 -9.02
CA LYS A 196 -8.11 -1.92 -8.00
C LYS A 196 -8.22 -3.43 -7.71
N ILE A 197 -9.43 -3.92 -7.47
CA ILE A 197 -9.70 -5.34 -7.18
C ILE A 197 -9.18 -6.21 -8.34
N SER A 198 -9.50 -5.83 -9.59
CA SER A 198 -9.05 -6.57 -10.78
C SER A 198 -7.54 -6.53 -10.96
N LEU A 199 -6.88 -5.37 -10.77
CA LEU A 199 -5.43 -5.25 -10.90
C LEU A 199 -4.71 -6.14 -9.87
N ASN A 200 -5.19 -6.16 -8.63
CA ASN A 200 -4.63 -6.98 -7.57
C ASN A 200 -4.82 -8.47 -7.86
N TYR A 201 -6.00 -8.87 -8.35
CA TYR A 201 -6.24 -10.25 -8.78
C TYR A 201 -5.32 -10.63 -9.94
N SER A 202 -5.32 -9.85 -11.02
CA SER A 202 -4.53 -10.14 -12.23
C SER A 202 -3.02 -10.17 -12.01
N ARG A 203 -2.50 -9.50 -10.97
CA ARG A 203 -1.07 -9.55 -10.64
C ARG A 203 -0.57 -10.97 -10.32
N ASP A 204 -1.47 -11.82 -9.83
CA ASP A 204 -1.14 -13.14 -9.28
C ASP A 204 -1.80 -14.30 -10.06
N HIS A 205 -2.38 -14.02 -11.23
CA HIS A 205 -3.12 -14.97 -12.06
C HIS A 205 -2.75 -14.84 -13.54
N THR A 206 -3.14 -15.82 -14.37
CA THR A 206 -2.94 -15.70 -15.82
C THR A 206 -3.85 -14.64 -16.43
N ILE A 207 -3.58 -14.28 -17.69
CA ILE A 207 -4.42 -13.33 -18.43
C ILE A 207 -5.85 -13.88 -18.56
N GLU A 208 -6.01 -15.17 -18.86
CA GLU A 208 -7.31 -15.83 -19.01
C GLU A 208 -8.12 -15.81 -17.70
N GLU A 209 -7.48 -16.15 -16.58
CA GLU A 209 -8.10 -16.10 -15.25
C GLU A 209 -8.51 -14.68 -14.86
N GLY A 210 -7.66 -13.68 -15.16
CA GLY A 210 -7.97 -12.27 -14.93
C GLY A 210 -9.13 -11.75 -15.79
N LEU A 211 -9.19 -12.14 -17.07
CA LEU A 211 -10.27 -11.76 -17.98
C LEU A 211 -11.61 -12.38 -17.57
N GLU A 212 -11.62 -13.63 -17.13
CA GLU A 212 -12.82 -14.26 -16.60
C GLU A 212 -13.30 -13.56 -15.33
N PHE A 213 -12.40 -13.32 -14.38
CA PHE A 213 -12.70 -12.62 -13.13
C PHE A 213 -13.35 -11.25 -13.36
N ILE A 214 -12.77 -10.41 -14.23
CA ILE A 214 -13.31 -9.07 -14.50
C ILE A 214 -14.60 -9.12 -15.34
N SER A 215 -14.83 -10.17 -16.13
CA SER A 215 -16.09 -10.36 -16.87
C SER A 215 -17.26 -10.64 -15.93
N VAL A 216 -17.05 -11.51 -14.94
CA VAL A 216 -18.03 -11.80 -13.87
C VAL A 216 -18.32 -10.57 -13.02
N TRP A 217 -17.32 -9.73 -12.75
CA TRP A 217 -17.54 -8.44 -12.09
C TRP A 217 -18.38 -7.49 -12.96
N ASN A 218 -17.97 -7.30 -14.23
CA ASN A 218 -18.56 -6.30 -15.11
C ASN A 218 -19.97 -6.67 -15.60
N MET A 219 -20.35 -7.95 -15.68
CA MET A 219 -21.74 -8.31 -16.02
C MET A 219 -22.75 -7.69 -15.04
N ALA A 220 -22.35 -7.48 -13.77
CA ALA A 220 -23.15 -6.74 -12.80
C ALA A 220 -22.88 -5.22 -12.89
N MET A 221 -21.61 -4.80 -12.83
CA MET A 221 -21.28 -3.38 -12.64
C MET A 221 -21.54 -2.48 -13.85
N LEU A 222 -21.64 -3.04 -15.07
CA LEU A 222 -22.07 -2.31 -16.26
C LEU A 222 -23.52 -1.78 -16.17
N GLN A 223 -24.32 -2.31 -15.22
CA GLN A 223 -25.71 -1.90 -15.00
C GLN A 223 -25.82 -0.66 -14.09
N SER A 224 -24.71 -0.20 -13.50
CA SER A 224 -24.67 0.95 -12.59
C SER A 224 -25.12 2.28 -13.25
N ASP A 225 -25.67 3.18 -12.44
CA ASP A 225 -26.06 4.52 -12.89
C ASP A 225 -24.87 5.34 -13.41
N ASP A 226 -23.66 5.05 -12.93
CA ASP A 226 -22.44 5.74 -13.31
C ASP A 226 -22.13 5.57 -14.81
N VAL A 227 -22.36 4.38 -15.37
CA VAL A 227 -22.19 4.13 -16.82
C VAL A 227 -23.17 4.99 -17.62
N ARG A 228 -24.45 5.06 -17.20
CA ARG A 228 -25.48 5.87 -17.85
C ARG A 228 -25.17 7.38 -17.76
N LYS A 229 -24.71 7.86 -16.60
CA LYS A 229 -24.28 9.26 -16.41
C LYS A 229 -23.08 9.61 -17.29
N ALA A 230 -22.07 8.74 -17.35
CA ALA A 230 -20.89 8.93 -18.17
C ALA A 230 -21.22 8.96 -19.66
N ALA A 231 -22.04 8.02 -20.15
CA ALA A 231 -22.49 7.98 -21.53
C ALA A 231 -23.27 9.25 -21.91
N SER A 232 -24.20 9.69 -21.06
CA SER A 232 -24.99 10.91 -21.27
C SER A 232 -24.11 12.14 -21.35
N ALA A 233 -23.12 12.26 -20.47
CA ALA A 233 -22.20 13.40 -20.47
C ALA A 233 -21.31 13.45 -21.72
N ALA A 234 -20.83 12.30 -22.19
CA ALA A 234 -20.05 12.20 -23.41
C ALA A 234 -20.87 12.58 -24.65
N MET A 235 -22.12 12.11 -24.75
CA MET A 235 -23.02 12.43 -25.87
C MET A 235 -23.39 13.91 -25.91
N GLN A 236 -23.62 14.53 -24.76
CA GLN A 236 -24.01 15.94 -24.65
C GLN A 236 -22.82 16.91 -24.72
N LYS A 237 -21.58 16.39 -24.84
CA LYS A 237 -20.32 17.17 -24.88
C LYS A 237 -20.23 18.18 -23.73
N PHE A 238 -20.64 17.78 -22.52
CA PHE A 238 -20.50 18.67 -21.36
C PHE A 238 -19.05 19.08 -21.17
N LYS A 239 -18.84 20.35 -20.81
CA LYS A 239 -17.50 20.87 -20.47
C LYS A 239 -17.00 20.33 -19.13
N GLU A 240 -17.90 19.97 -18.23
CA GLU A 240 -17.59 19.45 -16.90
C GLU A 240 -17.79 17.93 -16.82
N PRO A 241 -16.92 17.21 -16.08
CA PRO A 241 -17.07 15.77 -15.89
C PRO A 241 -18.34 15.43 -15.10
N PRO A 242 -18.97 14.26 -15.36
CA PRO A 242 -20.14 13.81 -14.62
C PRO A 242 -19.82 13.67 -13.12
N LYS A 243 -20.79 14.04 -12.28
CA LYS A 243 -20.73 13.80 -10.83
C LYS A 243 -21.30 12.42 -10.51
N PHE A 244 -20.47 11.58 -9.89
CA PHE A 244 -20.85 10.26 -9.41
C PHE A 244 -21.23 10.33 -7.93
N LEU A 245 -22.31 9.67 -7.53
CA LEU A 245 -22.77 9.63 -6.13
C LEU A 245 -21.90 8.68 -5.31
N ASN A 246 -22.00 8.75 -3.98
CA ASN A 246 -21.34 7.80 -3.09
C ASN A 246 -21.96 6.40 -3.26
N PHE A 247 -21.14 5.38 -3.01
CA PHE A 247 -21.45 3.95 -3.16
C PHE A 247 -20.75 3.17 -2.05
#